data_AF-A0A5K1BXP7-F1
#
_entry.id   AF-A0A5K1BXP7-F1
#
_cell.length_a   1.000
_cell.length_b   1.000
_cell.length_c   1.000
_cell.angle_alpha   90.00
_cell.angle_beta   90.00
_cell.angle_gamma   90.00
#
_symmetry.space_group_name_H-M   'P 1'
#
loop_
_entity.id
_entity.type
_entity.pdbx_description
1 polymer ?
#
loop_
_entity_poly.entity_id
_entity_poly.type
_entity_poly.pdbx_seq_one_letter_code
_entity_poly.pdbx_strand_id
1 'polypeptide(L)'
;IPYPSKQPMRLYSSLWDAEDWATRGGLVKTDWSQAPFTAQFRDLTIEAGARTGSAARINSHGRRNLPTWMNQGLVNSYADQEKLAWVQKNYMVYNYCNDLGRFPQGLPKECS
;
A
#
# COMPACT_ATOMS: atom_id res chain seq x y z
N ILE A 1 10.13 14.29 4.58
CA ILE A 1 9.24 13.16 4.97
C ILE A 1 10.03 11.88 4.72
N PRO A 2 10.20 10.98 5.70
CA PRO A 2 10.85 9.68 5.49
C PRO A 2 10.17 8.93 4.34
N TYR A 3 10.96 8.33 3.45
CA TYR A 3 10.45 7.69 2.24
C TYR A 3 11.24 6.41 1.91
N PRO A 4 10.59 5.28 1.59
CA PRO A 4 11.24 3.98 1.38
C PRO A 4 11.98 3.92 0.03
N SER A 5 13.09 4.64 -0.08
CA SER A 5 13.90 4.78 -1.31
C SER A 5 15.19 3.96 -1.33
N LYS A 6 15.65 3.50 -0.15
CA LYS A 6 17.01 2.96 0.02
C LYS A 6 17.05 1.50 0.44
N GLN A 7 15.94 0.95 0.92
CA GLN A 7 15.86 -0.41 1.45
C GLN A 7 15.13 -1.29 0.43
N PRO A 8 15.77 -2.35 -0.10
CA PRO A 8 15.10 -3.34 -0.92
C PRO A 8 13.95 -4.01 -0.14
N MET A 9 12.85 -4.31 -0.83
CA MET A 9 11.65 -4.90 -0.23
C MET A 9 11.42 -6.31 -0.79
N ARG A 10 10.62 -7.11 -0.06
CA ARG A 10 10.13 -8.42 -0.49
C ARG A 10 8.60 -8.39 -0.54
N LEU A 11 8.02 -9.17 -1.45
CA LEU A 11 6.58 -9.40 -1.50
C LEU A 11 6.21 -10.49 -0.49
N TYR A 12 5.12 -10.27 0.25
CA TYR A 12 4.54 -11.23 1.17
C TYR A 12 3.03 -11.33 0.95
N SER A 13 2.45 -12.51 1.18
CA SER A 13 1.01 -12.74 1.22
C SER A 13 0.68 -13.67 2.39
N SER A 14 -0.40 -13.40 3.10
CA SER A 14 -0.81 -14.15 4.29
C SER A 14 -2.31 -14.03 4.52
N LEU A 15 -2.95 -15.12 4.94
CA LEU A 15 -4.27 -15.13 5.58
C LEU A 15 -4.05 -15.45 7.06
N TRP A 16 -4.49 -14.57 7.96
CA TRP A 16 -4.26 -14.70 9.40
C TRP A 16 -5.40 -14.05 10.19
N ASP A 17 -5.54 -14.45 11.46
CA ASP A 17 -6.55 -13.91 12.37
C ASP A 17 -6.09 -12.61 13.04
N ALA A 18 -6.93 -11.58 12.98
CA ALA A 18 -6.64 -10.23 13.45
C ALA A 18 -7.84 -9.63 14.20
N GLU A 19 -8.54 -10.47 14.97
CA GLU A 19 -9.82 -10.14 15.60
C GLU A 19 -9.79 -8.99 16.61
N ASP A 20 -8.61 -8.56 17.04
CA ASP A 20 -8.44 -7.40 17.93
C ASP A 20 -8.68 -6.05 17.24
N TRP A 21 -8.67 -6.00 15.90
CA TRP A 21 -8.86 -4.73 15.19
C TRP A 21 -9.54 -4.84 13.82
N ALA A 22 -9.53 -6.00 13.16
CA ALA A 22 -9.91 -6.13 11.74
C ALA A 22 -11.38 -5.78 11.44
N THR A 23 -12.33 -6.28 12.25
CA THR A 23 -13.77 -6.10 11.98
C THR A 23 -14.42 -5.19 13.02
N ARG A 24 -15.02 -4.09 12.58
CA ARG A 24 -15.60 -3.05 13.44
C ARG A 24 -14.66 -2.58 14.56
N GLY A 25 -13.36 -2.43 14.24
CA GLY A 25 -12.35 -2.04 15.23
C GLY A 25 -12.13 -3.07 16.35
N GLY A 26 -12.38 -4.36 16.06
CA GLY A 26 -12.19 -5.46 17.01
C GLY A 26 -13.45 -5.90 17.77
N LEU A 27 -14.59 -5.25 17.51
CA LEU A 27 -15.88 -5.55 18.17
C LEU A 27 -16.51 -6.87 17.70
N VAL A 28 -16.15 -7.35 16.50
CA VAL A 28 -16.64 -8.62 15.95
C VAL A 28 -15.47 -9.59 15.87
N LYS A 29 -15.59 -10.70 16.57
CA LYS A 29 -14.57 -11.75 16.69
C LYS A 29 -14.74 -12.83 15.62
N THR A 30 -13.68 -13.59 15.38
CA THR A 30 -13.70 -14.65 14.37
C THR A 30 -14.59 -15.80 14.84
N ASP A 31 -15.62 -16.14 14.05
CA ASP A 31 -16.41 -17.36 14.28
C ASP A 31 -15.70 -18.56 13.65
N TRP A 32 -14.89 -19.24 14.45
CA TRP A 32 -14.10 -20.40 14.01
C TRP A 32 -14.95 -21.62 13.60
N SER A 33 -16.25 -21.64 13.93
CA SER A 33 -17.16 -22.69 13.42
C SER A 33 -17.38 -22.61 11.90
N GLN A 34 -17.07 -21.46 11.29
CA GLN A 34 -17.17 -21.22 9.83
C GLN A 34 -15.88 -21.60 9.07
N ALA A 35 -14.88 -22.17 9.75
CA ALA A 35 -13.65 -22.61 9.11
C ALA A 35 -13.92 -23.76 8.12
N PRO A 36 -13.12 -23.90 7.03
CA PRO A 36 -11.89 -23.16 6.73
C PRO A 36 -12.10 -21.81 6.03
N PHE A 37 -11.37 -20.79 6.49
CA PHE A 37 -11.24 -19.52 5.77
C PHE A 37 -10.25 -19.70 4.61
N THR A 38 -10.69 -19.46 3.38
CA THR A 38 -9.89 -19.74 2.18
C THR A 38 -9.69 -18.47 1.35
N ALA A 39 -8.44 -18.13 1.07
CA ALA A 39 -8.06 -17.09 0.10
C ALA A 39 -7.35 -17.74 -1.09
N GLN A 40 -7.69 -17.34 -2.31
CA GLN A 40 -7.09 -17.87 -3.53
C GLN A 40 -6.41 -16.74 -4.29
N PHE A 41 -5.20 -17.01 -4.78
CA PHE A 41 -4.41 -16.08 -5.57
C PHE A 41 -4.10 -16.72 -6.91
N ARG A 42 -4.20 -15.95 -7.99
CA ARG A 42 -3.89 -16.37 -9.36
C ARG A 42 -3.23 -15.21 -10.11
N ASP A 43 -2.59 -15.53 -11.23
CA ASP A 43 -2.04 -14.55 -12.18
C ASP A 43 -1.06 -13.54 -11.53
N LEU A 44 -0.14 -14.05 -10.69
CA LEU A 44 0.86 -13.22 -10.01
C LEU A 44 1.90 -12.69 -11.01
N THR A 45 1.82 -11.40 -11.32
CA THR A 45 2.80 -10.68 -12.15
C THR A 45 3.68 -9.80 -11.27
N ILE A 46 5.00 -10.00 -11.35
CA ILE A 46 5.99 -9.18 -10.63
C ILE A 46 6.91 -8.51 -11.66
N GLU A 47 6.72 -7.21 -11.86
CA GLU A 47 7.65 -6.36 -12.58
C GLU A 47 8.42 -5.53 -11.55
N ALA A 48 9.73 -5.72 -11.44
CA ALA A 48 10.55 -5.04 -10.44
C ALA A 48 11.92 -4.66 -10.99
N GLY A 49 12.43 -3.48 -10.58
CA GLY A 49 13.79 -3.02 -10.92
C GLY A 49 14.89 -3.53 -10.00
N ALA A 50 14.80 -4.77 -9.50
CA ALA A 50 15.74 -5.30 -8.51
C ALA A 50 16.85 -6.16 -9.15
N ARG A 51 18.12 -5.85 -8.80
CA ARG A 51 19.26 -6.74 -9.01
C ARG A 51 19.31 -7.80 -7.91
N THR A 52 19.60 -9.05 -8.27
CA THR A 52 19.92 -10.14 -7.33
C THR A 52 21.30 -9.90 -6.69
N GLY A 53 21.39 -9.86 -5.35
CA GLY A 53 22.67 -9.82 -4.61
C GLY A 53 22.68 -8.89 -3.38
N SER A 54 23.57 -9.17 -2.41
CA SER A 54 23.68 -8.52 -1.09
C SER A 54 24.14 -7.05 -1.08
N ALA A 55 24.23 -6.40 -2.24
CA ALA A 55 24.71 -5.01 -2.37
C ALA A 55 23.81 -4.19 -3.31
N ALA A 56 22.51 -4.12 -3.04
CA ALA A 56 21.60 -3.29 -3.80
C ALA A 56 21.65 -1.82 -3.32
N ARG A 57 22.74 -1.11 -3.61
CA ARG A 57 22.70 0.36 -3.67
C ARG A 57 22.09 0.74 -5.02
N ILE A 58 20.91 1.35 -5.02
CA ILE A 58 20.35 2.00 -6.22
C ILE A 58 21.17 3.26 -6.46
N ASN A 59 22.32 3.13 -7.14
CA ASN A 59 22.96 4.28 -7.75
C ASN A 59 22.06 4.77 -8.90
N SER A 60 21.99 6.09 -9.08
CA SER A 60 21.26 6.79 -10.15
C SER A 60 21.54 6.27 -11.58
N HIS A 61 22.59 5.48 -11.75
CA HIS A 61 23.03 4.85 -13.00
C HIS A 61 22.43 3.46 -13.26
N GLY A 62 21.64 2.91 -12.32
CA GLY A 62 20.98 1.59 -12.39
C GLY A 62 19.59 1.59 -13.02
N ARG A 63 19.14 2.72 -13.61
CA ARG A 63 17.82 2.87 -14.25
C ARG A 63 17.62 2.05 -15.53
N ARG A 64 18.61 1.25 -15.98
CA ARG A 64 18.59 0.63 -17.30
C ARG A 64 17.53 -0.47 -17.50
N ASN A 65 16.93 -1.02 -16.44
CA ASN A 65 15.96 -2.13 -16.53
C ASN A 65 14.65 -1.89 -15.76
N LEU A 66 14.30 -0.64 -15.41
CA LEU A 66 12.98 -0.38 -14.83
C LEU A 66 11.93 -0.38 -15.95
N PRO A 67 10.76 -1.02 -15.77
CA PRO A 67 9.63 -0.84 -16.65
C PRO A 67 9.36 0.65 -16.85
N THR A 68 9.12 1.07 -18.10
CA THR A 68 8.97 2.49 -18.46
C THR A 68 7.85 3.19 -17.70
N TRP A 69 6.78 2.45 -17.38
CA TRP A 69 5.65 2.94 -16.59
C TRP A 69 6.02 3.30 -15.15
N MET A 70 7.05 2.67 -14.55
CA MET A 70 7.48 2.98 -13.17
C MET A 70 8.15 4.36 -13.04
N ASN A 71 8.64 4.92 -14.15
CA ASN A 71 9.18 6.28 -14.18
C ASN A 71 8.09 7.34 -14.43
N GLN A 72 6.83 6.93 -14.59
CA GLN A 72 5.68 7.82 -14.75
C GLN A 72 4.97 7.99 -13.41
N GLY A 73 4.33 9.15 -13.19
CA GLY A 73 3.44 9.31 -12.03
C GLY A 73 2.28 8.31 -12.12
N LEU A 74 1.91 7.66 -11.01
CA LEU A 74 0.78 6.73 -10.96
C LEU A 74 -0.55 7.43 -11.30
N VAL A 75 -0.64 8.72 -11.01
CA VAL A 75 -1.73 9.62 -11.42
C VAL A 75 -1.09 10.66 -12.33
N ASN A 76 -1.14 10.44 -13.63
CA ASN A 76 -0.44 11.26 -14.62
C ASN A 76 -1.38 11.98 -15.60
N SER A 77 -2.69 11.74 -15.51
CA SER A 77 -3.70 12.40 -16.33
C SER A 77 -4.82 13.01 -15.47
N TYR A 78 -5.54 13.98 -16.05
CA TYR A 78 -6.74 14.56 -15.43
C TYR A 78 -7.80 13.48 -15.15
N ALA A 79 -7.97 12.52 -16.06
CA ALA A 79 -8.87 11.39 -15.88
C ALA A 79 -8.49 10.50 -14.67
N ASP A 80 -7.19 10.30 -14.41
CA ASP A 80 -6.75 9.53 -13.23
C ASP A 80 -6.99 10.30 -11.93
N GLN A 81 -6.82 11.62 -11.95
CA GLN A 81 -7.13 12.48 -10.81
C GLN A 81 -8.63 12.45 -10.48
N GLU A 82 -9.50 12.56 -11.49
CA GLU A 82 -10.94 12.48 -11.30
C GLU A 82 -11.38 11.11 -10.78
N LYS A 83 -10.79 10.02 -11.30
CA LYS A 83 -11.05 8.67 -10.78
C LYS A 83 -10.66 8.54 -9.32
N LEU A 84 -9.46 9.01 -8.95
CA LEU A 84 -9.00 8.99 -7.56
C LEU A 84 -9.93 9.82 -6.66
N ALA A 85 -10.29 11.03 -7.08
CA ALA A 85 -11.21 11.90 -6.34
C ALA A 85 -12.59 11.26 -6.17
N TRP A 86 -13.10 10.59 -7.21
CA TRP A 86 -14.38 9.88 -7.14
C TRP A 86 -14.32 8.69 -6.18
N VAL A 87 -13.24 7.88 -6.21
CA VAL A 87 -13.07 6.78 -5.25
C VAL A 87 -12.98 7.31 -3.81
N GLN A 88 -12.19 8.36 -3.60
CA GLN A 88 -12.07 9.01 -2.29
C GLN A 88 -13.42 9.55 -1.79
N LYS A 89 -14.21 10.17 -2.67
CA LYS A 89 -15.51 10.73 -2.31
C LYS A 89 -16.55 9.65 -1.98
N ASN A 90 -16.56 8.52 -2.69
CA ASN A 90 -17.66 7.57 -2.64
C ASN A 90 -17.36 6.31 -1.80
N TYR A 91 -16.09 5.93 -1.61
CA TYR A 91 -15.73 4.64 -0.99
C TYR A 91 -14.72 4.75 0.16
N MET A 92 -14.10 5.90 0.39
CA MET A 92 -13.13 6.05 1.48
C MET A 92 -13.84 6.21 2.83
N VAL A 93 -13.67 5.22 3.71
CA VAL A 93 -14.30 5.22 5.05
C VAL A 93 -13.37 5.72 6.16
N TYR A 94 -12.07 5.81 5.90
CA TYR A 94 -11.08 6.32 6.85
C TYR A 94 -9.90 6.96 6.10
N ASN A 95 -9.40 8.08 6.62
CA ASN A 95 -8.21 8.77 6.11
C ASN A 95 -7.42 9.38 7.27
N TYR A 96 -6.19 8.90 7.48
CA TYR A 96 -5.32 9.39 8.55
C TYR A 96 -4.96 10.87 8.40
N CYS A 97 -4.93 11.41 7.16
CA CYS A 97 -4.69 12.83 6.91
C CYS A 97 -5.84 13.73 7.38
N ASN A 98 -7.01 13.18 7.72
CA ASN A 98 -8.15 13.94 8.24
C ASN A 98 -8.45 13.57 9.71
N ASP A 99 -7.63 12.73 10.34
CA ASP A 99 -7.85 12.20 11.68
C ASP A 99 -7.19 13.09 12.74
N LEU A 100 -7.89 14.17 13.10
CA LEU A 100 -7.44 15.10 14.14
C LEU A 100 -7.43 14.48 15.55
N GLY A 101 -8.19 13.41 15.77
CA GLY A 101 -8.19 12.69 17.05
C GLY A 101 -6.90 11.90 17.24
N ARG A 102 -6.42 11.24 16.19
CA ARG A 102 -5.13 10.54 16.19
C ARG A 102 -3.94 11.49 16.16
N PHE A 103 -4.07 12.64 15.50
CA PHE A 103 -2.99 13.64 15.35
C PHE A 103 -3.36 14.99 15.98
N PRO A 104 -3.49 15.07 17.31
CA PRO A 104 -3.93 16.29 17.99
C PRO A 104 -2.91 17.43 17.91
N GLN A 105 -1.64 17.13 17.62
CA GLN A 105 -0.56 18.11 17.51
C GLN A 105 -0.33 18.62 16.08
N GLY A 106 -1.25 18.29 15.17
CA GLY A 106 -1.13 18.62 13.75
C GLY A 106 -0.94 17.39 12.89
N LEU A 107 -1.48 17.48 11.68
CA LEU A 107 -1.49 16.40 10.72
C LEU A 107 -0.07 16.10 10.19
N PRO A 108 0.18 14.86 9.73
CA PRO A 108 1.45 14.51 9.11
C PRO A 108 1.81 15.42 7.93
N LYS A 109 3.09 15.73 7.77
CA LYS A 109 3.59 16.74 6.80
C LYS A 109 3.36 16.34 5.35
N GLU A 110 3.14 15.07 5.07
CA GLU A 110 2.82 14.54 3.74
C GLU A 110 1.38 14.76 3.31
N CYS A 111 0.51 15.21 4.22
CA CYS A 111 -0.91 15.44 3.95
C CYS A 111 -1.23 16.83 3.37
N SER A 112 -0.22 17.71 3.23
CA SER A 112 -0.34 19.12 2.81
C SER A 112 0.64 19.47 1.70
#